data_AF-A0A948N9H3-F1
#
_entry.id   AF-A0A948N9H3-F1
#
_cell.length_a   1.000
_cell.length_b   1.000
_cell.length_c   1.000
_cell.angle_alpha   90.00
_cell.angle_beta   90.00
_cell.angle_gamma   90.00
#
_symmetry.space_group_name_H-M   'P 1'
#
loop_
_entity.id
_entity.type
_entity.pdbx_description
1 polymer ?
#
loop_
_entity_poly.entity_id
_entity_poly.type
_entity_poly.pdbx_seq_one_letter_code
_entity_poly.pdbx_strand_id
1 'polypeptide(L)'
;MSEGLTFTPEKPLSEHEKLVRSWKKGPVILASGSSFKLESLRALGMPQAVGVSVPEIVEEDLFEKVGDRSMHMHEMVAAMVAREKVRHVLKDGAPEDALVCAFDTVVMETTGSLQNKKRRYLQKPETREQATADLTTYFTNLVEGKEWKDVVTKGLVEEARRLGREDSLESLLSVGYPQSLIHITTGMAVRVPNAGDDVDMIFSVMRLTPTVLQDLVPLSAEKRRARIEEIVEKALSIMDDNERWRSITTGIDYSDPRIKELLGLTEAKIFSDMDESEEGIMKGMPKEAFEKYLSALAEEQVEPSSDAV
;
A
#
# COMPACT_ATOMS: atom_id res chain seq x y z
N MET A 1 9.24 21.51 50.55
CA MET A 1 7.98 21.60 49.78
C MET A 1 7.97 20.43 48.82
N SER A 2 7.17 19.41 49.13
CA SER A 2 7.04 18.19 48.34
C SER A 2 5.89 18.37 47.35
N GLU A 3 6.21 18.49 46.07
CA GLU A 3 5.21 18.47 45.00
C GLU A 3 4.61 17.08 44.93
N GLY A 4 3.31 16.99 45.22
CA GLY A 4 2.55 15.76 45.13
C GLY A 4 2.38 15.36 43.67
N LEU A 5 2.89 14.18 43.32
CA LEU A 5 2.53 13.47 42.10
C LEU A 5 1.02 13.19 42.17
N THR A 6 0.24 13.96 41.41
CA THR A 6 -1.17 13.65 41.17
C THR A 6 -1.24 12.39 40.33
N PHE A 7 -1.59 11.28 40.99
CA PHE A 7 -1.91 10.02 40.35
C PHE A 7 -3.29 10.16 39.71
N THR A 8 -3.35 10.37 38.41
CA THR A 8 -4.59 10.27 37.65
C THR A 8 -4.86 8.77 37.45
N PRO A 9 -5.92 8.19 38.05
CA PRO A 9 -6.23 6.79 37.81
C PRO A 9 -6.55 6.60 36.33
N GLU A 10 -5.91 5.61 35.70
CA GLU A 10 -6.21 5.23 34.33
C GLU A 10 -7.71 4.90 34.23
N LYS A 11 -8.38 5.48 33.24
CA LYS A 11 -9.78 5.20 32.95
C LYS A 11 -9.93 3.69 32.71
N PRO A 12 -10.90 3.01 33.33
CA PRO A 12 -11.10 1.59 33.10
C PRO A 12 -11.40 1.35 31.62
N LEU A 13 -10.69 0.37 31.03
CA LEU A 13 -10.89 -0.06 29.65
C LEU A 13 -12.31 -0.59 29.46
N SER A 14 -12.92 -0.26 28.33
CA SER A 14 -14.13 -0.88 27.83
C SER A 14 -13.93 -2.37 27.54
N GLU A 15 -15.02 -3.12 27.37
CA GLU A 15 -14.95 -4.56 27.08
C GLU A 15 -14.31 -4.86 25.71
N HIS A 16 -14.58 -4.05 24.67
CA HIS A 16 -13.92 -4.22 23.37
C HIS A 16 -12.41 -3.91 23.46
N GLU A 17 -12.00 -2.87 24.20
CA GLU A 17 -10.57 -2.58 24.43
C GLU A 17 -9.86 -3.73 25.17
N LYS A 18 -10.54 -4.39 26.13
CA LYS A 18 -10.02 -5.58 26.80
C LYS A 18 -9.87 -6.75 25.82
N LEU A 19 -10.82 -6.93 24.90
CA LEU A 19 -10.79 -7.99 23.90
C LEU A 19 -9.65 -7.77 22.89
N VAL A 20 -9.52 -6.57 22.32
CA VAL A 20 -8.37 -6.23 21.45
C VAL A 20 -7.04 -6.46 22.17
N ARG A 21 -6.96 -6.06 23.44
CA ARG A 21 -5.75 -6.27 24.25
C ARG A 21 -5.48 -7.75 24.51
N SER A 22 -6.50 -8.60 24.65
CA SER A 22 -6.32 -10.04 24.84
C SER A 22 -5.78 -10.68 23.56
N TRP A 23 -6.32 -10.32 22.39
CA TRP A 23 -5.79 -10.74 21.09
C TRP A 23 -4.34 -10.31 20.89
N LYS A 24 -4.02 -9.04 21.15
CA LYS A 24 -2.65 -8.51 21.01
C LYS A 24 -1.66 -9.13 22.00
N LYS A 25 -2.09 -9.72 23.12
CA LYS A 25 -1.23 -10.37 24.12
C LYS A 25 -1.18 -11.90 23.99
N GLY A 26 -2.14 -12.50 23.30
CA GLY A 26 -2.20 -13.93 23.04
C GLY A 26 -1.14 -14.39 22.03
N PRO A 27 -1.15 -15.66 21.60
CA PRO A 27 -0.25 -16.13 20.55
C PRO A 27 -0.48 -15.33 19.26
N VAL A 28 0.58 -14.84 18.63
CA VAL A 28 0.52 -14.09 17.36
C VAL A 28 1.47 -14.72 16.35
N ILE A 29 0.93 -15.12 15.20
CA ILE A 29 1.66 -15.75 14.11
C ILE A 29 1.65 -14.82 12.90
N LEU A 30 2.83 -14.45 12.43
CA LEU A 30 3.04 -13.74 11.18
C LEU A 30 3.41 -14.77 10.09
N ALA A 31 2.58 -14.89 9.06
CA ALA A 31 2.86 -15.70 7.87
C ALA A 31 3.82 -14.96 6.92
N SER A 32 5.04 -14.70 7.41
CA SER A 32 6.15 -14.12 6.66
C SER A 32 7.49 -14.39 7.36
N GLY A 33 8.54 -14.60 6.57
CA GLY A 33 9.93 -14.64 7.06
C GLY A 33 10.59 -13.26 7.22
N SER A 34 9.87 -12.16 6.95
CA SER A 34 10.46 -10.82 7.01
C SER A 34 10.63 -10.32 8.45
N SER A 35 11.89 -10.05 8.84
CA SER A 35 12.23 -9.47 10.15
C SER A 35 11.59 -8.10 10.34
N PHE A 36 11.60 -7.27 9.30
CA PHE A 36 10.95 -5.96 9.30
C PHE A 36 9.45 -6.05 9.65
N LYS A 37 8.74 -6.98 9.01
CA LYS A 37 7.31 -7.20 9.24
C LYS A 37 7.03 -7.65 10.68
N LEU A 38 7.90 -8.52 11.20
CA LEU A 38 7.82 -9.00 12.57
C LEU A 38 8.07 -7.87 13.60
N GLU A 39 9.08 -7.05 13.38
CA GLU A 39 9.36 -5.87 14.22
C GLU A 39 8.21 -4.86 14.22
N SER A 40 7.55 -4.70 13.06
CA SER A 40 6.39 -3.82 12.94
C SER A 40 5.21 -4.29 13.80
N LEU A 41 4.90 -5.60 13.82
CA LEU A 41 3.89 -6.16 14.73
C LEU A 41 4.27 -5.96 16.21
N ARG A 42 5.55 -6.15 16.54
CA ARG A 42 6.03 -5.95 17.92
C ARG A 42 5.85 -4.49 18.37
N ALA A 43 6.12 -3.54 17.48
CA ALA A 43 5.87 -2.12 17.73
C ALA A 43 4.38 -1.78 17.94
N LEU A 44 3.45 -2.61 17.43
CA LEU A 44 2.01 -2.48 17.67
C LEU A 44 1.51 -3.10 18.99
N GLY A 45 2.44 -3.52 19.86
CA GLY A 45 2.10 -4.12 21.14
C GLY A 45 1.88 -5.64 21.08
N MET A 46 2.43 -6.32 20.07
CA MET A 46 2.46 -7.78 19.95
C MET A 46 3.90 -8.33 20.09
N PRO A 47 4.58 -8.13 21.23
CA PRO A 47 6.00 -8.48 21.40
C PRO A 47 6.28 -9.99 21.22
N GLN A 48 5.30 -10.84 21.52
CA GLN A 48 5.34 -12.30 21.41
C GLN A 48 5.14 -12.83 19.99
N ALA A 49 4.96 -11.96 18.99
CA ALA A 49 4.79 -12.38 17.61
C ALA A 49 5.96 -13.25 17.13
N VAL A 50 5.63 -14.33 16.41
CA VAL A 50 6.57 -15.23 15.75
C VAL A 50 6.34 -15.25 14.25
N GLY A 51 7.42 -15.24 13.47
CA GLY A 51 7.37 -15.36 12.01
C GLY A 51 7.41 -16.81 11.56
N VAL A 52 6.55 -17.17 10.62
CA VAL A 52 6.54 -18.45 9.91
C VAL A 52 6.78 -18.17 8.43
N SER A 53 7.82 -18.75 7.87
CA SER A 53 8.10 -18.65 6.44
C SER A 53 7.04 -19.41 5.65
N VAL A 54 6.50 -18.75 4.62
CA VAL A 54 5.54 -19.31 3.68
C VAL A 54 6.10 -19.20 2.26
N PRO A 55 5.63 -20.02 1.31
CA PRO A 55 6.02 -19.90 -0.09
C PRO A 55 5.76 -18.48 -0.62
N GLU A 56 6.62 -18.00 -1.53
CA GLU A 56 6.32 -16.79 -2.28
C GLU A 56 5.13 -17.06 -3.22
N ILE A 57 4.23 -16.09 -3.27
CA ILE A 57 2.98 -16.17 -4.03
C ILE A 57 3.09 -15.12 -5.13
N VAL A 58 3.00 -15.57 -6.38
CA VAL A 58 3.12 -14.69 -7.54
C VAL A 58 1.82 -13.90 -7.71
N GLU A 59 1.92 -12.57 -7.69
CA GLU A 59 0.79 -11.64 -7.76
C GLU A 59 0.04 -11.73 -9.10
N GLU A 60 0.76 -12.03 -10.18
CA GLU A 60 0.21 -12.14 -11.54
C GLU A 60 -0.83 -13.29 -11.63
N ASP A 61 -0.55 -14.44 -11.02
CA ASP A 61 -1.47 -15.58 -10.98
C ASP A 61 -2.78 -15.25 -10.25
N LEU A 62 -2.71 -14.37 -9.24
CA LEU A 62 -3.88 -13.91 -8.50
C LEU A 62 -4.65 -12.86 -9.28
N PHE A 63 -3.95 -11.96 -9.98
CA PHE A 63 -4.57 -10.95 -10.81
C PHE A 63 -5.37 -11.56 -11.98
N GLU A 64 -4.83 -12.56 -12.66
CA GLU A 64 -5.54 -13.27 -13.74
C GLU A 64 -6.84 -13.91 -13.25
N LYS A 65 -6.84 -14.45 -12.02
CA LYS A 65 -8.03 -15.06 -11.40
C LYS A 65 -9.09 -14.05 -11.00
N VAL A 66 -8.68 -12.84 -10.61
CA VAL A 66 -9.54 -11.74 -10.19
C VAL A 66 -10.24 -11.09 -11.39
N GLY A 67 -9.56 -11.05 -12.54
CA GLY A 67 -10.05 -10.47 -13.77
C GLY A 67 -10.22 -8.94 -13.70
N ASP A 68 -10.38 -8.29 -14.86
CA ASP A 68 -10.52 -6.83 -14.98
C ASP A 68 -11.93 -6.32 -14.63
N ARG A 69 -12.56 -6.89 -13.59
CA ARG A 69 -14.00 -6.70 -13.32
C ARG A 69 -14.36 -5.51 -12.44
N SER A 70 -13.40 -4.76 -11.88
CA SER A 70 -13.70 -3.45 -11.29
C SER A 70 -12.45 -2.60 -11.05
N MET A 71 -12.69 -1.30 -10.89
CA MET A 71 -11.67 -0.30 -10.58
C MET A 71 -11.11 -0.40 -9.15
N HIS A 72 -11.55 -1.34 -8.31
CA HIS A 72 -11.04 -1.53 -6.94
C HIS A 72 -10.43 -2.91 -6.70
N MET A 73 -10.70 -3.87 -7.59
CA MET A 73 -10.19 -5.24 -7.46
C MET A 73 -8.65 -5.33 -7.55
N HIS A 74 -8.02 -4.38 -8.24
CA HIS A 74 -6.56 -4.31 -8.31
C HIS A 74 -5.93 -3.86 -6.98
N GLU A 75 -6.62 -3.00 -6.23
CA GLU A 75 -6.20 -2.53 -4.91
C GLU A 75 -6.32 -3.64 -3.85
N MET A 76 -6.97 -4.76 -4.18
CA MET A 76 -7.09 -5.92 -3.29
C MET A 76 -6.00 -6.98 -3.51
N VAL A 77 -5.18 -6.90 -4.56
CA VAL A 77 -4.21 -7.96 -4.89
C VAL A 77 -3.24 -8.22 -3.74
N ALA A 78 -2.71 -7.17 -3.11
CA ALA A 78 -1.84 -7.32 -1.95
C ALA A 78 -2.54 -8.04 -0.78
N ALA A 79 -3.82 -7.76 -0.55
CA ALA A 79 -4.58 -8.40 0.53
C ALA A 79 -4.93 -9.86 0.18
N MET A 80 -5.13 -10.16 -1.10
CA MET A 80 -5.33 -11.53 -1.57
C MET A 80 -4.06 -12.38 -1.43
N VAL A 81 -2.90 -11.81 -1.78
CA VAL A 81 -1.59 -12.45 -1.54
C VAL A 81 -1.43 -12.74 -0.05
N ALA A 82 -1.68 -11.74 0.79
CA ALA A 82 -1.64 -11.90 2.25
C ALA A 82 -2.61 -13.01 2.72
N ARG A 83 -3.83 -13.07 2.17
CA ARG A 83 -4.83 -14.08 2.54
C ARG A 83 -4.37 -15.49 2.20
N GLU A 84 -3.76 -15.69 1.03
CA GLU A 84 -3.21 -17.00 0.67
C GLU A 84 -2.03 -17.40 1.57
N LYS A 85 -1.21 -16.44 2.01
CA LYS A 85 -0.16 -16.66 3.02
C LYS A 85 -0.75 -17.11 4.36
N VAL A 86 -1.80 -16.45 4.84
CA VAL A 86 -2.51 -16.87 6.07
C VAL A 86 -3.09 -18.27 5.89
N ARG A 87 -3.79 -18.54 4.79
CA ARG A 87 -4.40 -19.86 4.51
C ARG A 87 -3.37 -20.99 4.49
N HIS A 88 -2.15 -20.73 4.04
CA HIS A 88 -1.07 -21.71 4.10
C HIS A 88 -0.75 -22.09 5.55
N VAL A 89 -0.56 -21.09 6.43
CA VAL A 89 -0.29 -21.31 7.86
C VAL A 89 -1.46 -21.98 8.58
N LEU A 90 -2.70 -21.66 8.22
CA LEU A 90 -3.88 -22.32 8.81
C LEU A 90 -3.95 -23.81 8.44
N LYS A 91 -3.64 -24.17 7.18
CA LYS A 91 -3.58 -25.58 6.74
C LYS A 91 -2.52 -26.40 7.46
N ASP A 92 -1.45 -25.75 7.91
CA ASP A 92 -0.36 -26.37 8.67
C ASP A 92 -0.66 -26.51 10.17
N GLY A 93 -1.86 -26.14 10.61
CA GLY A 93 -2.35 -26.40 11.98
C GLY A 93 -2.03 -25.28 12.97
N ALA A 94 -2.18 -24.02 12.56
CA ALA A 94 -2.10 -22.89 13.49
C ALA A 94 -3.13 -23.03 14.64
N PRO A 95 -2.77 -22.68 15.89
CA PRO A 95 -3.69 -22.78 17.03
C PRO A 95 -4.94 -21.90 16.86
N GLU A 96 -6.11 -22.40 17.26
CA GLU A 96 -7.38 -21.66 17.16
C GLU A 96 -7.38 -20.36 17.98
N ASP A 97 -6.61 -20.30 19.06
CA ASP A 97 -6.49 -19.13 19.93
C ASP A 97 -5.43 -18.11 19.47
N ALA A 98 -4.69 -18.40 18.37
CA ALA A 98 -3.59 -17.56 17.91
C ALA A 98 -4.01 -16.54 16.85
N LEU A 99 -3.82 -15.24 17.05
CA LEU A 99 -4.02 -14.28 15.96
C LEU A 99 -3.03 -14.58 14.82
N VAL A 100 -3.54 -14.93 13.64
CA VAL A 100 -2.71 -15.23 12.46
C VAL A 100 -2.87 -14.10 11.47
N CYS A 101 -1.76 -13.55 10.99
CA CYS A 101 -1.81 -12.49 9.99
C CYS A 101 -0.70 -12.59 8.96
N ALA A 102 -0.92 -11.99 7.81
CA ALA A 102 0.08 -11.73 6.80
C ALA A 102 -0.15 -10.34 6.24
N PHE A 103 0.86 -9.77 5.62
CA PHE A 103 0.69 -8.56 4.84
C PHE A 103 1.65 -8.53 3.67
N ASP A 104 1.23 -7.88 2.60
CA ASP A 104 1.96 -7.77 1.35
C ASP A 104 1.88 -6.34 0.81
N THR A 105 2.81 -5.98 -0.07
CA THR A 105 2.89 -4.65 -0.65
C THR A 105 3.21 -4.73 -2.13
N VAL A 106 2.29 -4.21 -2.94
CA VAL A 106 2.41 -4.16 -4.39
C VAL A 106 2.56 -2.72 -4.84
N VAL A 107 3.39 -2.51 -5.85
CA VAL A 107 3.46 -1.24 -6.56
C VAL A 107 2.88 -1.46 -7.94
N MET A 108 1.91 -0.63 -8.30
CA MET A 108 1.20 -0.74 -9.56
C MET A 108 1.68 0.34 -10.54
N GLU A 109 1.96 -0.11 -11.75
CA GLU A 109 2.09 0.74 -12.91
C GLU A 109 0.78 0.72 -13.70
N THR A 110 0.29 1.91 -14.06
CA THR A 110 -0.83 2.04 -15.01
C THR A 110 -0.31 2.67 -16.30
N THR A 111 -0.54 2.00 -17.43
CA THR A 111 -0.21 2.50 -18.78
C THR A 111 -1.47 2.55 -19.66
N GLY A 112 -1.37 3.14 -20.85
CA GLY A 112 -2.46 3.17 -21.85
C GLY A 112 -3.34 4.42 -21.79
N SER A 113 -4.55 4.39 -22.37
CA SER A 113 -5.50 5.51 -22.33
C SER A 113 -6.60 5.28 -21.30
N LEU A 114 -7.45 6.29 -21.04
CA LEU A 114 -8.64 6.13 -20.18
C LEU A 114 -9.52 4.94 -20.56
N GLN A 115 -9.59 4.60 -21.85
CA GLN A 115 -10.41 3.51 -22.40
C GLN A 115 -9.66 2.17 -22.48
N ASN A 116 -8.33 2.19 -22.54
CA ASN A 116 -7.47 1.01 -22.66
C ASN A 116 -6.38 1.06 -21.60
N LYS A 117 -6.77 1.11 -20.31
CA LYS A 117 -5.81 1.09 -19.21
C LYS A 117 -5.23 -0.31 -19.09
N LYS A 118 -3.91 -0.42 -19.14
CA LYS A 118 -3.20 -1.62 -18.73
C LYS A 118 -2.63 -1.38 -17.34
N ARG A 119 -2.81 -2.34 -16.45
CA ARG A 119 -2.22 -2.33 -15.11
C ARG A 119 -1.20 -3.45 -15.04
N ARG A 120 -0.04 -3.16 -14.47
CA ARG A 120 1.02 -4.12 -14.22
C ARG A 120 1.47 -3.96 -12.77
N TYR A 121 1.59 -5.07 -12.05
CA TYR A 121 2.30 -5.05 -10.78
C TYR A 121 3.77 -5.20 -11.06
N LEU A 122 4.54 -4.30 -10.50
CA LEU A 122 5.97 -4.38 -10.60
C LEU A 122 6.47 -5.43 -9.61
N GLN A 123 7.47 -6.20 -10.01
CA GLN A 123 8.01 -7.31 -9.23
C GLN A 123 9.28 -6.90 -8.49
N LYS A 124 9.76 -7.79 -7.61
CA LYS A 124 11.11 -7.65 -7.03
C LYS A 124 12.13 -8.00 -8.12
N PRO A 125 13.10 -7.12 -8.42
CA PRO A 125 14.12 -7.43 -9.41
C PRO A 125 15.10 -8.50 -8.91
N GLU A 126 15.49 -9.43 -9.78
CA GLU A 126 16.47 -10.49 -9.50
C GLU A 126 17.91 -10.01 -9.69
N THR A 127 18.12 -9.02 -10.56
CA THR A 127 19.43 -8.43 -10.84
C THR A 127 19.38 -6.91 -10.83
N ARG A 128 20.55 -6.27 -10.66
CA ARG A 128 20.63 -4.81 -10.74
C ARG A 128 20.26 -4.33 -12.13
N GLU A 129 20.68 -5.04 -13.17
CA GLU A 129 20.36 -4.73 -14.56
C GLU A 129 18.85 -4.76 -14.81
N GLN A 130 18.16 -5.74 -14.23
CA GLN A 130 16.70 -5.81 -14.26
C GLN A 130 16.08 -4.64 -13.51
N ALA A 131 16.57 -4.33 -12.30
CA ALA A 131 16.10 -3.18 -11.53
C ALA A 131 16.25 -1.86 -12.31
N THR A 132 17.40 -1.65 -12.96
CA THR A 132 17.65 -0.47 -13.80
C THR A 132 16.68 -0.40 -14.97
N ALA A 133 16.45 -1.52 -15.68
CA ALA A 133 15.56 -1.58 -16.83
C ALA A 133 14.09 -1.33 -16.43
N ASP A 134 13.64 -1.97 -15.34
CA ASP A 134 12.28 -1.85 -14.83
C ASP A 134 12.00 -0.43 -14.35
N LEU A 135 12.90 0.16 -13.56
CA LEU A 135 12.76 1.54 -13.08
C LEU A 135 12.84 2.57 -14.19
N THR A 136 13.73 2.40 -15.15
CA THR A 136 13.83 3.30 -16.31
C THR A 136 12.53 3.29 -17.10
N THR A 137 11.98 2.10 -17.34
CA THR A 137 10.69 1.94 -18.02
C THR A 137 9.56 2.58 -17.21
N TYR A 138 9.51 2.29 -15.91
CA TYR A 138 8.48 2.78 -15.01
C TYR A 138 8.48 4.32 -14.92
N PHE A 139 9.63 4.93 -14.70
CA PHE A 139 9.76 6.39 -14.63
C PHE A 139 9.47 7.04 -15.97
N THR A 140 9.87 6.42 -17.08
CA THR A 140 9.48 6.91 -18.42
C THR A 140 7.96 6.95 -18.57
N ASN A 141 7.28 5.85 -18.20
CA ASN A 141 5.82 5.76 -18.27
C ASN A 141 5.12 6.79 -17.38
N LEU A 142 5.66 7.10 -16.20
CA LEU A 142 5.12 8.15 -15.32
C LEU A 142 5.21 9.54 -15.98
N VAL A 143 6.34 9.85 -16.63
CA VAL A 143 6.53 11.14 -17.32
C VAL A 143 5.64 11.24 -18.55
N GLU A 144 5.59 10.20 -19.37
CA GLU A 144 4.72 10.14 -20.55
C GLU A 144 3.23 10.19 -20.17
N GLY A 145 2.85 9.54 -19.07
CA GLY A 145 1.50 9.61 -18.51
C GLY A 145 1.12 11.03 -18.10
N LYS A 146 2.05 11.80 -17.52
CA LYS A 146 1.84 13.22 -17.20
C LYS A 146 1.74 14.09 -18.46
N GLU A 147 2.60 13.87 -19.45
CA GLU A 147 2.54 14.57 -20.73
C GLU A 147 1.19 14.35 -21.42
N TRP A 148 0.75 13.10 -21.48
CA TRP A 148 -0.54 12.75 -22.05
C TRP A 148 -1.70 13.39 -21.27
N LYS A 149 -1.65 13.36 -19.93
CA LYS A 149 -2.61 14.07 -19.07
C LYS A 149 -2.69 15.55 -19.45
N ASP A 150 -1.56 16.21 -19.64
CA ASP A 150 -1.52 17.65 -19.95
C ASP A 150 -2.10 17.95 -21.33
N VAL A 151 -1.84 17.11 -22.32
CA VAL A 151 -2.41 17.23 -23.67
C VAL A 151 -3.93 17.03 -23.63
N VAL A 152 -4.40 15.96 -22.99
CA VAL A 152 -5.84 15.66 -22.87
C VAL A 152 -6.56 16.75 -22.09
N THR A 153 -5.97 17.21 -20.97
CA THR A 153 -6.52 18.28 -20.15
C THR A 153 -6.69 19.55 -20.98
N LYS A 154 -5.67 19.96 -21.74
CA LYS A 154 -5.75 21.12 -22.62
C LYS A 154 -6.86 20.98 -23.67
N GLY A 155 -6.93 19.83 -24.34
CA GLY A 155 -7.98 19.56 -25.34
C GLY A 155 -9.40 19.59 -24.74
N LEU A 156 -9.58 19.00 -23.56
CA LEU A 156 -10.86 19.05 -22.83
C LEU A 156 -11.24 20.48 -22.45
N VAL A 157 -10.28 21.27 -21.95
CA VAL A 157 -10.49 22.68 -21.59
C VAL A 157 -10.89 23.49 -22.81
N GLU A 158 -10.20 23.33 -23.93
CA GLU A 158 -10.51 24.02 -25.19
C GLU A 158 -11.92 23.65 -25.71
N GLU A 159 -12.28 22.37 -25.66
CA GLU A 159 -13.59 21.90 -26.10
C GLU A 159 -14.73 22.38 -25.18
N ALA A 160 -14.54 22.35 -23.87
CA ALA A 160 -15.52 22.86 -22.92
C ALA A 160 -15.70 24.38 -23.04
N ARG A 161 -14.64 25.15 -23.31
CA ARG A 161 -14.74 26.57 -23.70
C ARG A 161 -15.59 26.74 -24.96
N ARG A 162 -15.34 25.94 -26.00
CA ARG A 162 -16.10 25.96 -27.25
C ARG A 162 -17.59 25.69 -27.04
N LEU A 163 -17.93 24.82 -26.08
CA LEU A 163 -19.30 24.43 -25.75
C LEU A 163 -19.96 25.30 -24.67
N GLY A 164 -19.25 26.26 -24.07
CA GLY A 164 -19.74 27.08 -22.96
C GLY A 164 -20.06 26.27 -21.70
N ARG A 165 -19.28 25.21 -21.41
CA ARG A 165 -19.49 24.26 -20.30
C ARG A 165 -18.28 24.15 -19.37
N GLU A 166 -17.63 25.27 -19.11
CA GLU A 166 -16.40 25.33 -18.32
C GLU A 166 -16.59 24.79 -16.90
N ASP A 167 -17.77 25.01 -16.32
CA ASP A 167 -18.17 24.57 -14.97
C ASP A 167 -18.16 23.03 -14.80
N SER A 168 -18.19 22.27 -15.89
CA SER A 168 -18.15 20.80 -15.88
C SER A 168 -16.74 20.20 -15.96
N LEU A 169 -15.72 21.03 -16.24
CA LEU A 169 -14.32 20.59 -16.36
C LEU A 169 -13.70 20.24 -15.01
N GLU A 170 -13.99 20.98 -13.95
CA GLU A 170 -13.36 20.76 -12.64
C GLU A 170 -13.66 19.34 -12.13
N SER A 171 -14.86 18.81 -12.36
CA SER A 171 -15.20 17.44 -11.96
C SER A 171 -14.58 16.36 -12.87
N LEU A 172 -14.27 16.68 -14.13
CA LEU A 172 -13.67 15.74 -15.09
C LEU A 172 -12.14 15.71 -14.98
N LEU A 173 -11.52 16.85 -14.66
CA LEU A 173 -10.07 17.02 -14.52
C LEU A 173 -9.56 16.72 -13.11
N SER A 174 -10.43 16.78 -12.09
CA SER A 174 -10.11 16.43 -10.70
C SER A 174 -9.99 14.92 -10.46
N VAL A 175 -10.44 14.09 -11.41
CA VAL A 175 -10.13 12.65 -11.40
C VAL A 175 -8.64 12.51 -11.68
N GLY A 176 -7.84 12.37 -10.62
CA GLY A 176 -6.40 12.15 -10.72
C GLY A 176 -6.12 11.03 -11.72
N TYR A 177 -5.45 11.36 -12.82
CA TYR A 177 -5.05 10.37 -13.81
C TYR A 177 -4.04 9.42 -13.16
N PRO A 178 -4.41 8.15 -12.86
CA PRO A 178 -3.58 7.24 -12.08
C PRO A 178 -2.21 6.94 -12.68
N GLN A 179 -2.06 7.21 -13.98
CA GLN A 179 -0.89 6.89 -14.78
C GLN A 179 0.34 7.75 -14.47
N SER A 180 0.16 8.91 -13.82
CA SER A 180 1.27 9.81 -13.47
C SER A 180 1.62 9.79 -11.97
N LEU A 181 1.11 8.80 -11.24
CA LEU A 181 1.28 8.65 -9.80
C LEU A 181 1.94 7.31 -9.50
N ILE A 182 2.73 7.27 -8.43
CA ILE A 182 3.22 6.02 -7.86
C ILE A 182 2.12 5.45 -6.96
N HIS A 183 1.60 4.27 -7.28
CA HIS A 183 0.51 3.61 -6.57
C HIS A 183 1.06 2.47 -5.74
N ILE A 184 1.02 2.63 -4.41
CA ILE A 184 1.48 1.65 -3.44
C ILE A 184 0.26 1.13 -2.71
N THR A 185 0.05 -0.18 -2.76
CA THR A 185 -1.04 -0.83 -2.04
C THR A 185 -0.44 -1.80 -1.05
N THR A 186 -0.79 -1.65 0.22
CA THR A 186 -0.46 -2.61 1.26
C THR A 186 -1.72 -3.32 1.69
N GLY A 187 -1.72 -4.64 1.58
CA GLY A 187 -2.82 -5.48 2.01
C GLY A 187 -2.42 -6.34 3.19
N MET A 188 -3.32 -6.51 4.14
CA MET A 188 -3.19 -7.38 5.29
C MET A 188 -4.34 -8.38 5.29
N ALA A 189 -4.04 -9.61 5.70
CA ALA A 189 -5.04 -10.62 5.97
C ALA A 189 -4.91 -11.06 7.43
N VAL A 190 -6.04 -11.25 8.10
CA VAL A 190 -6.08 -11.51 9.54
C VAL A 190 -7.13 -12.56 9.86
N ARG A 191 -6.75 -13.51 10.70
CA ARG A 191 -7.66 -14.44 11.38
C ARG A 191 -7.53 -14.23 12.88
N VAL A 192 -8.56 -13.67 13.50
CA VAL A 192 -8.58 -13.41 14.95
C VAL A 192 -8.87 -14.70 15.74
N PRO A 193 -8.48 -14.75 17.04
CA PRO A 193 -8.76 -15.89 17.92
C PRO A 193 -10.20 -16.38 17.86
N ASN A 194 -10.38 -17.70 17.73
CA ASN A 194 -11.66 -18.41 17.71
C ASN A 194 -12.62 -18.05 16.55
N ALA A 195 -12.16 -17.40 15.49
CA ALA A 195 -12.96 -17.10 14.30
C ALA A 195 -13.10 -18.28 13.30
N GLY A 196 -12.71 -19.50 13.69
CA GLY A 196 -12.65 -20.64 12.78
C GLY A 196 -11.68 -20.39 11.60
N ASP A 197 -12.13 -20.69 10.39
CA ASP A 197 -11.38 -20.52 9.13
C ASP A 197 -11.61 -19.16 8.46
N ASP A 198 -12.35 -18.25 9.10
CA ASP A 198 -12.65 -16.94 8.54
C ASP A 198 -11.38 -16.06 8.54
N VAL A 199 -11.02 -15.59 7.34
CA VAL A 199 -9.85 -14.73 7.11
C VAL A 199 -10.30 -13.45 6.44
N ASP A 200 -10.23 -12.38 7.20
CA ASP A 200 -10.57 -11.04 6.75
C ASP A 200 -9.40 -10.39 6.03
N MET A 201 -9.72 -9.45 5.15
CA MET A 201 -8.77 -8.71 4.34
C MET A 201 -8.95 -7.22 4.59
N ILE A 202 -7.83 -6.55 4.82
CA ILE A 202 -7.73 -5.11 5.03
C ILE A 202 -6.73 -4.62 3.99
N PHE A 203 -6.95 -3.45 3.42
CA PHE A 203 -5.94 -2.84 2.55
C PHE A 203 -5.95 -1.34 2.71
N SER A 204 -4.79 -0.75 2.46
CA SER A 204 -4.60 0.69 2.40
C SER A 204 -3.86 1.02 1.10
N VAL A 205 -4.22 2.15 0.49
CA VAL A 205 -3.61 2.63 -0.74
C VAL A 205 -2.95 3.97 -0.48
N MET A 206 -1.71 4.11 -0.93
CA MET A 206 -1.00 5.37 -0.96
C MET A 206 -0.66 5.74 -2.39
N ARG A 207 -0.88 7.00 -2.74
CA ARG A 207 -0.58 7.54 -4.05
C ARG A 207 0.38 8.71 -3.91
N LEU A 208 1.53 8.61 -4.57
CA LEU A 208 2.59 9.62 -4.49
C LEU A 208 2.75 10.33 -5.82
N THR A 209 2.92 11.64 -5.75
CA THR A 209 3.25 12.53 -6.86
C THR A 209 4.76 12.71 -6.92
N PRO A 210 5.46 12.17 -7.95
CA PRO A 210 6.90 12.35 -8.11
C PRO A 210 7.20 13.64 -8.87
N THR A 211 7.27 14.76 -8.15
CA THR A 211 7.40 16.10 -8.75
C THR A 211 8.63 16.25 -9.65
N VAL A 212 9.77 15.66 -9.23
CA VAL A 212 11.02 15.71 -10.02
C VAL A 212 10.86 15.02 -11.37
N LEU A 213 10.10 13.92 -11.44
CA LEU A 213 9.81 13.26 -12.72
C LEU A 213 8.86 14.12 -13.57
N GLN A 214 7.85 14.73 -12.95
CA GLN A 214 6.89 15.57 -13.65
C GLN A 214 7.54 16.80 -14.29
N ASP A 215 8.58 17.35 -13.67
CA ASP A 215 9.37 18.46 -14.21
C ASP A 215 10.18 18.10 -15.47
N LEU A 216 10.26 16.80 -15.82
CA LEU A 216 10.93 16.33 -17.04
C LEU A 216 10.02 16.38 -18.29
N VAL A 217 8.71 16.54 -18.12
CA VAL A 217 7.73 16.64 -19.23
C VAL A 217 8.14 17.68 -20.29
N PRO A 218 8.51 18.92 -19.96
CA PRO A 218 8.85 19.94 -20.97
C PRO A 218 10.17 19.66 -21.71
N LEU A 219 10.96 18.68 -21.29
CA LEU A 219 12.23 18.35 -21.93
C LEU A 219 12.01 17.53 -23.22
N SER A 220 12.98 17.62 -24.15
CA SER A 220 13.02 16.72 -25.30
C SER A 220 13.19 15.27 -24.85
N ALA A 221 12.71 14.32 -25.66
CA ALA A 221 12.78 12.89 -25.35
C ALA A 221 14.20 12.41 -24.99
N GLU A 222 15.22 12.90 -25.71
CA GLU A 222 16.63 12.59 -25.43
C GLU A 222 17.08 13.11 -24.05
N LYS A 223 16.79 14.38 -23.73
CA LYS A 223 17.14 14.97 -22.43
C LYS A 223 16.36 14.32 -21.29
N ARG A 224 15.08 14.00 -21.51
CA ARG A 224 14.22 13.30 -20.57
C ARG A 224 14.82 11.94 -20.22
N ARG A 225 15.17 11.14 -21.23
CA ARG A 225 15.78 9.82 -21.05
C ARG A 225 17.07 9.89 -20.24
N ALA A 226 18.00 10.77 -20.61
CA ALA A 226 19.26 10.93 -19.90
C ALA A 226 19.05 11.31 -18.41
N ARG A 227 18.05 12.15 -18.11
CA ARG A 227 17.72 12.52 -16.74
C ARG A 227 17.06 11.39 -15.95
N ILE A 228 16.19 10.61 -16.59
CA ILE A 228 15.61 9.41 -15.97
C ILE A 228 16.71 8.42 -15.61
N GLU A 229 17.63 8.12 -16.53
CA GLU A 229 18.76 7.22 -16.30
C GLU A 229 19.63 7.69 -15.11
N GLU A 230 19.89 9.00 -15.00
CA GLU A 230 20.60 9.59 -13.85
C GLU A 230 19.84 9.40 -12.52
N ILE A 231 18.52 9.62 -12.52
CA ILE A 231 17.68 9.45 -11.33
C ILE A 231 17.64 7.97 -10.91
N VAL A 232 17.50 7.06 -11.86
CA VAL A 232 17.49 5.61 -11.60
C VAL A 232 18.82 5.17 -10.97
N GLU A 233 19.95 5.59 -11.51
CA GLU A 233 21.26 5.22 -10.96
C GLU A 233 21.43 5.74 -9.52
N LYS A 234 21.02 6.99 -9.27
CA LYS A 234 21.03 7.56 -7.90
C LYS A 234 20.11 6.80 -6.95
N ALA A 235 18.92 6.44 -7.39
CA ALA A 235 17.96 5.69 -6.59
C ALA A 235 18.51 4.29 -6.24
N LEU A 236 19.07 3.57 -7.21
CA LEU A 236 19.66 2.25 -6.95
C LEU A 236 20.92 2.33 -6.09
N SER A 237 21.73 3.37 -6.24
CA SER A 237 22.88 3.62 -5.36
C SER A 237 22.45 3.85 -3.91
N ILE A 238 21.33 4.54 -3.66
CA ILE A 238 20.73 4.67 -2.31
C ILE A 238 20.31 3.31 -1.74
N MET A 239 19.89 2.39 -2.61
CA MET A 239 19.38 1.07 -2.27
C MET A 239 20.46 -0.03 -2.20
N ASP A 240 21.72 0.27 -2.54
CA ASP A 240 22.81 -0.70 -2.55
C ASP A 240 23.31 -1.12 -1.17
N ASP A 241 22.89 -0.42 -0.11
CA ASP A 241 23.11 -0.84 1.26
C ASP A 241 22.51 -2.24 1.48
N ASN A 242 23.36 -3.28 1.42
CA ASN A 242 23.00 -4.70 1.49
C ASN A 242 22.03 -5.19 0.39
N GLU A 243 22.12 -4.66 -0.83
CA GLU A 243 21.26 -5.06 -1.95
C GLU A 243 19.76 -5.01 -1.62
N ARG A 244 19.34 -4.02 -0.80
CA ARG A 244 17.94 -3.86 -0.35
C ARG A 244 16.96 -3.79 -1.53
N TRP A 245 17.41 -3.37 -2.71
CA TRP A 245 16.62 -3.39 -3.95
C TRP A 245 16.08 -4.79 -4.31
N ARG A 246 16.74 -5.90 -3.93
CA ARG A 246 16.20 -7.27 -4.16
C ARG A 246 15.00 -7.61 -3.29
N SER A 247 14.86 -6.93 -2.15
CA SER A 247 13.87 -7.27 -1.12
C SER A 247 12.59 -6.43 -1.23
N ILE A 248 12.56 -5.46 -2.15
CA ILE A 248 11.51 -4.46 -2.24
C ILE A 248 10.93 -4.47 -3.65
N THR A 249 9.61 -4.50 -3.74
CA THR A 249 8.85 -4.37 -4.98
C THR A 249 9.31 -3.12 -5.73
N THR A 250 9.62 -3.21 -7.03
CA THR A 250 10.27 -2.16 -7.88
C THR A 250 11.75 -1.88 -7.64
N GLY A 251 12.34 -2.43 -6.58
CA GLY A 251 13.72 -2.14 -6.21
C GLY A 251 13.96 -0.83 -5.47
N ILE A 252 12.91 -0.05 -5.17
CA ILE A 252 13.02 1.23 -4.44
C ILE A 252 12.11 1.25 -3.21
N ASP A 253 12.68 1.67 -2.08
CA ASP A 253 11.93 2.02 -0.88
C ASP A 253 11.42 3.46 -0.93
N TYR A 254 10.15 3.66 -1.29
CA TYR A 254 9.53 4.98 -1.32
C TYR A 254 9.36 5.61 0.08
N SER A 255 9.59 4.85 1.16
CA SER A 255 9.62 5.37 2.53
C SER A 255 10.96 6.01 2.90
N ASP A 256 12.06 5.68 2.20
CA ASP A 256 13.40 6.19 2.51
C ASP A 256 13.46 7.71 2.26
N PRO A 257 13.87 8.53 3.25
CA PRO A 257 13.92 9.99 3.10
C PRO A 257 14.76 10.45 1.92
N ARG A 258 15.84 9.74 1.58
CA ARG A 258 16.73 10.07 0.46
C ARG A 258 16.02 9.84 -0.88
N ILE A 259 15.21 8.78 -0.98
CA ILE A 259 14.37 8.51 -2.15
C ILE A 259 13.26 9.55 -2.28
N LYS A 260 12.61 9.89 -1.16
CA LYS A 260 11.57 10.94 -1.13
C LYS A 260 12.10 12.28 -1.63
N GLU A 261 13.29 12.66 -1.17
CA GLU A 261 13.98 13.88 -1.62
C GLU A 261 14.37 13.79 -3.09
N LEU A 262 15.00 12.69 -3.52
CA LEU A 262 15.45 12.47 -4.89
C LEU A 262 14.32 12.60 -5.92
N LEU A 263 13.13 12.07 -5.60
CA LEU A 263 11.97 12.06 -6.50
C LEU A 263 11.00 13.22 -6.23
N GLY A 264 11.21 14.00 -5.18
CA GLY A 264 10.29 15.04 -4.73
C GLY A 264 8.89 14.47 -4.45
N LEU A 265 8.83 13.37 -3.70
CA LEU A 265 7.57 12.65 -3.44
C LEU A 265 6.67 13.45 -2.51
N THR A 266 5.44 13.69 -2.95
CA THR A 266 4.37 14.29 -2.15
C THR A 266 3.14 13.41 -2.21
N GLU A 267 2.38 13.32 -1.13
CA GLU A 267 1.13 12.56 -1.13
C GLU A 267 0.10 13.25 -2.03
N ALA A 268 -0.49 12.46 -2.93
CA ALA A 268 -1.53 12.95 -3.82
C ALA A 268 -2.85 13.00 -3.04
N LYS A 269 -3.36 14.22 -2.79
CA LYS A 269 -4.73 14.39 -2.31
C LYS A 269 -5.70 14.06 -3.44
N ILE A 270 -6.33 12.89 -3.38
CA ILE A 270 -7.47 12.54 -4.24
C ILE A 270 -8.74 12.75 -3.42
N PHE A 271 -9.79 13.29 -4.04
CA PHE A 271 -11.08 13.65 -3.43
C PHE A 271 -11.91 12.47 -2.89
N SER A 272 -11.31 11.33 -2.59
CA SER A 272 -12.02 10.24 -1.92
C SER A 272 -11.85 10.44 -0.42
N ASP A 273 -12.96 10.65 0.28
CA ASP A 273 -13.07 10.63 1.75
C ASP A 273 -12.66 9.26 2.37
N MET A 274 -12.08 8.35 1.56
CA MET A 274 -11.61 7.03 1.96
C MET A 274 -10.08 6.90 2.02
N ASP A 275 -9.32 7.92 1.58
CA ASP A 275 -7.86 7.87 1.54
C ASP A 275 -7.24 8.83 2.59
N GLU A 276 -7.41 8.52 3.88
CA GLU A 276 -6.51 9.08 4.90
C GLU A 276 -5.11 8.46 4.70
N SER A 277 -4.11 9.29 4.46
CA SER A 277 -2.74 8.82 4.25
C SER A 277 -2.14 8.36 5.57
N GLU A 278 -1.97 7.04 5.69
CA GLU A 278 -1.49 6.43 6.90
C GLU A 278 0.05 6.43 6.95
N GLU A 279 0.63 6.98 8.02
CA GLU A 279 2.06 6.96 8.29
C GLU A 279 2.51 5.52 8.60
N GLY A 280 2.97 4.79 7.58
CA GLY A 280 3.39 3.38 7.74
C GLY A 280 3.15 2.52 6.51
N ILE A 281 2.22 2.90 5.64
CA ILE A 281 1.90 2.16 4.40
C ILE A 281 3.13 2.00 3.52
N MET A 282 3.98 3.02 3.40
CA MET A 282 5.20 2.91 2.58
C MET A 282 6.19 1.88 3.09
N LYS A 283 6.15 1.56 4.39
CA LYS A 283 6.96 0.50 4.97
C LYS A 283 6.26 -0.86 4.90
N GLY A 284 5.07 -0.93 4.30
CA GLY A 284 4.32 -2.17 4.10
C GLY A 284 3.53 -2.61 5.31
N MET A 285 3.12 -1.72 6.21
CA MET A 285 2.17 -2.05 7.29
C MET A 285 1.00 -1.04 7.30
N PRO A 286 -0.26 -1.51 7.22
CA PRO A 286 -1.44 -0.66 7.38
C PRO A 286 -1.86 -0.65 8.86
N LYS A 287 -1.07 -0.02 9.71
CA LYS A 287 -1.23 0.05 11.18
C LYS A 287 -2.60 0.59 11.59
N GLU A 288 -2.97 1.81 11.21
CA GLU A 288 -4.22 2.46 11.62
C GLU A 288 -5.42 1.69 11.08
N ALA A 289 -5.37 1.24 9.81
CA ALA A 289 -6.42 0.39 9.26
C ALA A 289 -6.55 -0.93 10.03
N PHE A 290 -5.44 -1.53 10.45
CA PHE A 290 -5.44 -2.74 11.28
C PHE A 290 -5.96 -2.50 12.69
N GLU A 291 -5.58 -1.40 13.34
CA GLU A 291 -6.06 -1.05 14.69
C GLU A 291 -7.55 -0.71 14.68
N LYS A 292 -8.01 0.02 13.65
CA LYS A 292 -9.43 0.31 13.42
C LYS A 292 -10.23 -0.98 13.16
N TYR A 293 -9.69 -1.87 12.33
CA TYR A 293 -10.30 -3.18 12.08
C TYR A 293 -10.46 -4.01 13.35
N LEU A 294 -9.39 -4.16 14.14
CA LEU A 294 -9.46 -4.94 15.38
C LEU A 294 -10.48 -4.34 16.36
N SER A 295 -10.54 -3.01 16.44
CA SER A 295 -11.49 -2.32 17.32
C SER A 295 -12.93 -2.54 16.88
N ALA A 296 -13.23 -2.35 15.59
CA ALA A 296 -14.56 -2.56 15.03
C ALA A 296 -15.03 -4.01 15.21
N LEU A 297 -14.16 -4.99 14.93
CA LEU A 297 -14.51 -6.39 15.11
C LEU A 297 -14.73 -6.76 16.58
N ALA A 298 -13.94 -6.17 17.49
CA ALA A 298 -14.14 -6.38 18.93
C ALA A 298 -15.45 -5.76 19.42
N GLU A 299 -15.87 -4.60 18.89
CA GLU A 299 -17.17 -3.99 19.16
C GLU A 299 -18.30 -4.92 18.71
N GLU A 300 -18.25 -5.45 17.49
CA GLU A 300 -19.25 -6.38 16.95
C GLU A 300 -19.39 -7.68 17.77
N GLN A 301 -18.27 -8.21 18.31
CA GLN A 301 -18.29 -9.43 19.12
C GLN A 301 -18.76 -9.19 20.57
N VAL A 302 -18.61 -7.98 21.09
CA VAL A 302 -19.03 -7.61 22.45
C VAL A 302 -20.49 -7.14 22.48
N GLU A 303 -20.96 -6.51 21.41
CA GLU A 303 -22.36 -6.10 21.21
C GLU A 303 -23.04 -6.98 20.16
N PRO A 304 -23.38 -8.25 20.45
CA PRO A 304 -24.14 -9.06 19.51
C PRO A 304 -25.48 -8.36 19.23
N SER A 305 -25.73 -8.07 17.96
CA SER A 305 -26.88 -7.32 17.44
C SER A 305 -28.16 -7.56 18.26
N SER A 306 -28.77 -6.48 18.75
CA SER A 306 -30.07 -6.49 19.43
C SER A 306 -31.25 -6.95 18.55
N ASP A 307 -31.00 -7.32 17.30
CA ASP A 307 -32.03 -7.58 16.28
C ASP A 307 -32.30 -9.07 16.02
N ALA A 308 -31.89 -9.95 16.95
CA ALA A 308 -32.31 -11.34 16.98
C ALA A 308 -33.36 -11.57 18.08
N VAL A 309 -34.54 -10.98 17.93
CA VAL A 309 -35.78 -11.35 18.67
C VAL A 309 -36.94 -11.50 17.70
#